data_AF-A0A1I1Y3G2-F1
#
_entry.id   AF-A0A1I1Y3G2-F1
#
_cell.length_a   1.000
_cell.length_b   1.000
_cell.length_c   1.000
_cell.angle_alpha   90.00
_cell.angle_beta   90.00
_cell.angle_gamma   90.00
#
_symmetry.space_group_name_H-M   'P 1'
#
loop_
_entity.id
_entity.type
_entity.pdbx_description
1 polymer ?
#
loop_
_entity_poly.entity_id
_entity_poly.type
_entity_poly.pdbx_seq_one_letter_code
_entity_poly.pdbx_strand_id
1 'polypeptide(L)'
;MTWSVNVINNTGGPVISPANSTLYVQGTQAVIFVQRFGYITLLDIGHQNGGPHYWCVSVTTGGYNNRWWYDGQGACDLVLNPDGTFNLSGQGQTLHGVIGGGTDARFFDLPPSHRVYITGVTNALWNQRVTLTVNGGGPSMQWVGAGEGNRELAHQTIDTPPGPAGQNNAAVIMEHANNGSGAWVMSNMSGVGKYGLLGYNMRMVVSEDGADQDYNDSGLACQWWMLP
;
A
#
# COMPACT_ATOMS: atom_id res chain seq x y z
N MET A 1 3.75 -23.66 -6.89
CA MET A 1 3.37 -23.28 -8.28
C MET A 1 3.61 -21.78 -8.43
N THR A 2 3.72 -21.26 -9.66
CA THR A 2 3.96 -19.83 -9.91
C THR A 2 2.76 -19.17 -10.56
N TRP A 3 2.52 -17.89 -10.25
CA TRP A 3 1.49 -17.07 -10.88
C TRP A 3 2.10 -15.77 -11.45
N SER A 4 1.39 -15.08 -12.34
CA SER A 4 1.84 -13.82 -12.91
C SER A 4 0.66 -12.88 -13.19
N VAL A 5 0.95 -11.58 -13.12
CA VAL A 5 0.00 -10.52 -13.46
C VAL A 5 0.60 -9.71 -14.60
N ASN A 6 -0.14 -9.59 -15.68
CA ASN A 6 0.17 -8.68 -16.77
C ASN A 6 -0.64 -7.39 -16.59
N VAL A 7 0.03 -6.25 -16.39
CA VAL A 7 -0.65 -4.98 -16.11
C VAL A 7 -0.79 -4.16 -17.39
N ILE A 8 -2.03 -3.92 -17.80
CA ILE A 8 -2.40 -3.11 -18.95
C ILE A 8 -2.91 -1.77 -18.44
N ASN A 9 -2.08 -0.73 -18.56
CA ASN A 9 -2.37 0.58 -18.02
C ASN A 9 -3.02 1.50 -19.07
N ASN A 10 -4.35 1.73 -18.96
CA ASN A 10 -5.07 2.69 -19.78
C ASN A 10 -5.40 3.99 -19.02
N THR A 11 -4.86 4.19 -17.81
CA THR A 11 -5.26 5.30 -16.95
C THR A 11 -4.76 6.67 -17.41
N GLY A 12 -3.81 6.69 -18.36
CA GLY A 12 -3.12 7.90 -18.80
C GLY A 12 -2.12 8.46 -17.77
N GLY A 13 -2.01 7.84 -16.58
CA GLY A 13 -1.01 8.17 -15.57
C GLY A 13 0.02 7.05 -15.38
N PRO A 14 1.17 7.34 -14.77
CA PRO A 14 2.14 6.32 -14.36
C PRO A 14 1.50 5.29 -13.42
N VAL A 15 1.92 4.04 -13.62
CA VAL A 15 1.59 2.90 -12.76
C VAL A 15 2.90 2.35 -12.22
N ILE A 16 2.96 2.17 -10.90
CA ILE A 16 4.08 1.48 -10.26
C ILE A 16 3.57 0.08 -9.94
N SER A 17 4.06 -0.90 -10.68
CA SER A 17 3.81 -2.31 -10.42
C SER A 17 5.15 -3.03 -10.32
N PRO A 18 5.20 -4.21 -9.70
CA PRO A 18 6.30 -5.13 -9.98
C PRO A 18 6.36 -5.38 -11.49
N ALA A 19 7.55 -5.71 -12.01
CA ALA A 19 7.78 -5.80 -13.45
C ALA A 19 6.70 -6.66 -14.15
N ASN A 20 6.28 -6.24 -15.35
CA ASN A 20 5.31 -6.97 -16.16
C ASN A 20 5.71 -8.45 -16.23
N SER A 21 4.76 -9.36 -16.00
CA SER A 21 4.97 -10.82 -16.01
C SER A 21 5.94 -11.37 -14.95
N THR A 22 6.12 -10.68 -13.82
CA THR A 22 6.85 -11.25 -12.67
C THR A 22 6.20 -12.57 -12.26
N LEU A 23 7.01 -13.63 -12.24
CA LEU A 23 6.61 -14.93 -11.70
C LEU A 23 6.65 -14.85 -10.18
N TYR A 24 5.48 -14.91 -9.59
CA TYR A 24 5.27 -14.92 -8.17
C TYR A 24 5.15 -16.36 -7.66
N VAL A 25 5.75 -16.65 -6.52
CA VAL A 25 5.50 -17.92 -5.82
C VAL A 25 4.13 -17.83 -5.14
N GLN A 26 3.43 -18.96 -5.05
CA GLN A 26 2.17 -19.03 -4.30
C GLN A 26 2.29 -18.40 -2.90
N GLY A 27 1.28 -17.61 -2.51
CA GLY A 27 1.25 -16.89 -1.23
C GLY A 27 1.94 -15.52 -1.23
N THR A 28 2.49 -15.08 -2.36
CA THR A 28 3.07 -13.73 -2.49
C THR A 28 2.04 -12.71 -2.95
N GLN A 29 2.30 -11.45 -2.60
CA GLN A 29 1.42 -10.32 -2.86
C GLN A 29 2.01 -9.41 -3.94
N ALA A 30 1.21 -9.06 -4.95
CA ALA A 30 1.50 -8.00 -5.91
C ALA A 30 0.70 -6.75 -5.52
N VAL A 31 1.37 -5.61 -5.42
CA VAL A 31 0.72 -4.31 -5.17
C VAL A 31 0.93 -3.44 -6.40
N ILE A 32 -0.18 -3.09 -7.07
CA ILE A 32 -0.18 -2.22 -8.23
C ILE A 32 -0.68 -0.84 -7.78
N PHE A 33 0.20 0.15 -7.90
CA PHE A 33 -0.13 1.54 -7.66
C PHE A 33 -0.57 2.21 -8.96
N VAL A 34 -1.72 2.87 -8.92
CA VAL A 34 -2.30 3.56 -10.07
C VAL A 34 -2.40 5.04 -9.71
N GLN A 35 -1.51 5.85 -10.28
CA GLN A 35 -1.48 7.27 -9.97
C GLN A 35 -2.88 7.85 -10.20
N ARG A 36 -3.36 8.63 -9.22
CA ARG A 36 -4.68 9.31 -9.19
C ARG A 36 -5.87 8.48 -8.69
N PHE A 37 -5.80 7.15 -8.72
CA PHE A 37 -6.92 6.28 -8.32
C PHE A 37 -6.64 5.43 -7.07
N GLY A 38 -5.38 5.25 -6.68
CA GLY A 38 -5.00 4.51 -5.47
C GLY A 38 -4.22 3.25 -5.80
N TYR A 39 -4.63 2.12 -5.25
CA TYR A 39 -3.92 0.85 -5.43
C TYR A 39 -4.86 -0.34 -5.61
N ILE A 40 -4.28 -1.43 -6.11
CA ILE A 40 -4.88 -2.75 -6.16
C ILE A 40 -3.87 -3.72 -5.55
N THR A 41 -4.33 -4.51 -4.60
CA THR A 41 -3.52 -5.58 -4.03
C THR A 41 -4.07 -6.93 -4.49
N LEU A 42 -3.19 -7.74 -5.05
CA LEU A 42 -3.48 -9.10 -5.51
C LEU A 42 -2.64 -10.07 -4.68
N LEU A 43 -3.29 -11.00 -3.99
CA LEU A 43 -2.64 -12.06 -3.23
C LEU A 43 -3.05 -13.40 -3.81
N ASP A 44 -2.10 -14.18 -4.33
CA ASP A 44 -2.38 -15.57 -4.69
C ASP A 44 -2.60 -16.39 -3.43
N ILE A 45 -3.81 -16.91 -3.28
CA ILE A 45 -4.22 -17.77 -2.17
C ILE A 45 -4.25 -19.25 -2.55
N GLY A 46 -3.78 -19.58 -3.76
CA GLY A 46 -3.44 -20.92 -4.17
C GLY A 46 -4.35 -21.54 -5.23
N HIS A 47 -4.02 -22.78 -5.55
CA HIS A 47 -4.73 -23.61 -6.52
C HIS A 47 -5.70 -24.56 -5.81
N GLN A 48 -6.90 -24.74 -6.35
CA GLN A 48 -7.87 -25.70 -5.80
C GLN A 48 -7.33 -27.14 -5.88
N ASN A 49 -7.38 -27.89 -4.78
CA ASN A 49 -7.01 -29.31 -4.79
C ASN A 49 -8.19 -30.15 -5.31
N GLY A 50 -8.26 -30.34 -6.63
CA GLY A 50 -9.28 -31.13 -7.33
C GLY A 50 -10.49 -30.29 -7.82
N GLY A 51 -10.95 -30.59 -9.04
CA GLY A 51 -11.93 -29.79 -9.79
C GLY A 51 -11.34 -29.22 -11.08
N PRO A 52 -12.05 -28.34 -11.82
CA PRO A 52 -11.43 -27.60 -12.93
C PRO A 52 -10.30 -26.75 -12.33
N HIS A 53 -9.14 -26.71 -12.97
CA HIS A 53 -7.86 -26.27 -12.42
C HIS A 53 -7.79 -24.76 -12.10
N TYR A 54 -8.57 -24.30 -11.12
CA TYR A 54 -8.73 -22.89 -10.80
C TYR A 54 -7.65 -22.39 -9.84
N TRP A 55 -7.06 -21.25 -10.22
CA TRP A 55 -6.27 -20.39 -9.36
C TRP A 55 -7.19 -19.45 -8.60
N CYS A 56 -6.78 -19.04 -7.40
CA CYS A 56 -7.52 -18.08 -6.60
C CYS A 56 -6.65 -16.91 -6.20
N VAL A 57 -7.12 -15.71 -6.53
CA VAL A 57 -6.48 -14.46 -6.12
C VAL A 57 -7.45 -13.71 -5.21
N SER A 58 -6.97 -13.30 -4.04
CA SER A 58 -7.62 -12.31 -3.21
C SER A 58 -7.31 -10.93 -3.80
N VAL A 59 -8.35 -10.19 -4.15
CA VAL A 59 -8.27 -8.85 -4.73
C VAL A 59 -8.77 -7.85 -3.69
N THR A 60 -7.90 -6.94 -3.27
CA THR A 60 -8.21 -5.90 -2.29
C THR A 60 -8.10 -4.51 -2.90
N THR A 61 -9.18 -3.75 -2.85
CA THR A 61 -9.26 -2.33 -3.23
C THR A 61 -10.28 -1.60 -2.34
N GLY A 62 -10.01 -0.41 -1.82
CA GLY A 62 -11.06 0.59 -1.52
C GLY A 62 -12.23 0.17 -0.60
N GLY A 63 -12.04 -0.78 0.31
CA GLY A 63 -13.07 -1.35 1.19
C GLY A 63 -13.60 -2.72 0.73
N TYR A 64 -13.10 -3.20 -0.40
CA TYR A 64 -13.48 -4.41 -1.09
C TYR A 64 -12.37 -5.45 -0.95
N ASN A 65 -12.73 -6.66 -0.51
CA ASN A 65 -11.86 -7.82 -0.53
C ASN A 65 -12.66 -8.98 -1.13
N ASN A 66 -12.27 -9.40 -2.32
CA ASN A 66 -12.95 -10.49 -3.01
C ASN A 66 -12.00 -11.60 -3.41
N ARG A 67 -12.44 -12.84 -3.23
CA ARG A 67 -11.76 -14.00 -3.78
C ARG A 67 -12.27 -14.21 -5.19
N TRP A 68 -11.35 -14.13 -6.14
CA TRP A 68 -11.64 -14.37 -7.53
C TRP A 68 -10.95 -15.65 -7.98
N TRP A 69 -11.76 -16.58 -8.49
CA TRP A 69 -11.30 -17.84 -9.05
C TRP A 69 -11.22 -17.71 -10.56
N TYR A 70 -10.15 -18.21 -11.17
CA TYR A 70 -10.01 -18.21 -12.61
C TYR A 70 -9.22 -19.41 -13.09
N ASP A 71 -9.49 -19.82 -14.33
CA ASP A 71 -8.69 -20.82 -15.03
C ASP A 71 -7.57 -20.09 -15.79
N GLY A 72 -6.35 -20.62 -15.83
CA GLY A 72 -5.27 -19.82 -16.43
C GLY A 72 -3.81 -20.20 -16.24
N GLN A 73 -3.47 -21.42 -15.83
CA GLN A 73 -2.05 -21.82 -15.61
C GLN A 73 -1.26 -20.85 -14.70
N GLY A 74 -1.94 -20.03 -13.90
CA GLY A 74 -1.35 -19.02 -13.01
C GLY A 74 -1.23 -17.62 -13.59
N ALA A 75 -1.68 -17.31 -14.81
CA ALA A 75 -1.55 -15.97 -15.40
C ALA A 75 -2.89 -15.22 -15.52
N CYS A 76 -2.91 -13.94 -15.14
CA CYS A 76 -4.08 -13.06 -15.34
C CYS A 76 -3.69 -11.68 -15.91
N ASP A 77 -4.64 -11.06 -16.61
CA ASP A 77 -4.51 -9.70 -17.13
C ASP A 77 -5.25 -8.72 -16.23
N LEU A 78 -4.54 -7.72 -15.72
CA LEU A 78 -5.10 -6.59 -14.98
C LEU A 78 -5.16 -5.37 -15.90
N VAL A 79 -6.37 -5.00 -16.33
CA VAL A 79 -6.62 -3.78 -17.11
C VAL A 79 -7.05 -2.67 -16.15
N LEU A 80 -6.30 -1.57 -16.17
CA LEU A 80 -6.60 -0.37 -15.38
C LEU A 80 -7.27 0.67 -16.28
N ASN A 81 -8.48 1.09 -15.94
CA ASN A 81 -9.30 1.93 -16.81
C ASN A 81 -9.13 3.44 -16.51
N PRO A 82 -9.39 4.32 -17.50
CA PRO A 82 -9.30 5.77 -17.33
C PRO A 82 -10.25 6.37 -16.29
N ASP A 83 -11.30 5.64 -15.91
CA ASP A 83 -12.36 6.09 -14.99
C ASP A 83 -12.12 5.67 -13.53
N GLY A 84 -10.95 5.09 -13.23
CA GLY A 84 -10.62 4.61 -11.89
C GLY A 84 -11.20 3.23 -11.57
N THR A 85 -11.66 2.48 -12.57
CA THR A 85 -12.05 1.07 -12.40
C THR A 85 -10.95 0.12 -12.89
N PHE A 86 -11.08 -1.17 -12.58
CA PHE A 86 -10.22 -2.22 -13.12
C PHE A 86 -11.02 -3.43 -13.60
N ASN A 87 -10.42 -4.16 -14.54
CA ASN A 87 -10.84 -5.49 -14.94
C ASN A 87 -9.69 -6.46 -14.70
N LEU A 88 -9.95 -7.56 -14.02
CA LEU A 88 -9.00 -8.64 -13.82
C LEU A 88 -9.53 -9.89 -14.55
N SER A 89 -8.83 -10.35 -15.57
CA SER A 89 -9.33 -11.39 -16.49
C SER A 89 -8.41 -12.61 -16.55
N GLY A 90 -9.01 -13.80 -16.64
CA GLY A 90 -8.33 -15.09 -16.75
C GLY A 90 -9.27 -16.17 -17.30
N GLN A 91 -8.88 -16.80 -18.41
CA GLN A 91 -9.64 -17.78 -19.23
C GLN A 91 -11.17 -17.78 -19.02
N GLY A 92 -11.82 -16.74 -19.54
CA GLY A 92 -13.29 -16.67 -19.59
C GLY A 92 -13.96 -16.15 -18.32
N GLN A 93 -13.20 -15.86 -17.26
CA GLN A 93 -13.70 -15.11 -16.11
C GLN A 93 -13.11 -13.70 -16.08
N THR A 94 -13.93 -12.74 -15.66
CA THR A 94 -13.51 -11.37 -15.42
C THR A 94 -14.10 -10.88 -14.10
N LEU A 95 -13.24 -10.37 -13.22
CA LEU A 95 -13.63 -9.56 -12.08
C LEU A 95 -13.57 -8.09 -12.46
N HIS A 96 -14.61 -7.35 -12.09
CA HIS A 96 -14.67 -5.90 -12.22
C HIS A 96 -14.65 -5.26 -10.82
N GLY A 97 -13.99 -4.10 -10.69
CA GLY A 97 -13.99 -3.36 -9.43
C GLY A 97 -13.53 -1.91 -9.57
N VAL A 98 -13.62 -1.17 -8.47
CA VAL A 98 -13.13 0.21 -8.38
C VAL A 98 -11.73 0.19 -7.75
N ILE A 99 -10.83 0.99 -8.29
CA ILE A 99 -9.51 1.24 -7.71
C ILE A 99 -9.71 2.19 -6.53
N GLY A 100 -9.15 1.86 -5.36
CA GLY A 100 -9.34 2.70 -4.17
C GLY A 100 -8.60 2.14 -2.95
N GLY A 101 -8.56 2.89 -1.85
CA GLY A 101 -7.84 2.52 -0.63
C GLY A 101 -8.73 2.19 0.59
N GLY A 102 -8.44 1.07 1.24
CA GLY A 102 -8.97 0.66 2.56
C GLY A 102 -9.19 -0.86 2.60
N THR A 103 -8.26 -1.68 3.05
CA THR A 103 -8.10 -2.11 4.46
C THR A 103 -6.64 -2.32 4.81
N ASP A 104 -5.74 -1.99 3.88
CA ASP A 104 -4.31 -2.11 4.07
C ASP A 104 -3.79 -0.93 4.89
N ALA A 105 -3.06 -1.27 5.97
CA ALA A 105 -2.47 -0.35 6.93
C ALA A 105 -1.56 0.73 6.31
N ARG A 106 -1.15 0.54 5.05
CA ARG A 106 -0.22 1.40 4.34
C ARG A 106 -0.85 2.63 3.70
N PHE A 107 -2.18 2.72 3.63
CA PHE A 107 -2.82 3.73 2.78
C PHE A 107 -3.94 4.48 3.46
N PHE A 108 -3.97 5.80 3.24
CA PHE A 108 -5.01 6.67 3.79
C PHE A 108 -5.12 7.97 3.01
N ASP A 109 -6.30 8.59 3.09
CA ASP A 109 -6.50 9.91 2.49
C ASP A 109 -6.04 11.02 3.42
N LEU A 110 -5.36 11.99 2.83
CA LEU A 110 -5.07 13.29 3.40
C LEU A 110 -6.07 14.34 2.88
N PRO A 111 -6.35 15.40 3.67
CA PRO A 111 -7.20 16.50 3.22
C PRO A 111 -6.58 17.25 2.02
N PRO A 112 -7.38 17.86 1.14
CA PRO A 112 -6.91 18.80 0.13
C PRO A 112 -6.63 20.19 0.71
N SER A 113 -5.57 20.86 0.25
CA SER A 113 -5.21 22.23 0.66
C SER A 113 -4.99 22.43 2.16
N HIS A 114 -4.32 21.49 2.82
CA HIS A 114 -4.07 21.56 4.26
C HIS A 114 -2.60 21.30 4.59
N ARG A 115 -2.18 21.88 5.71
CA ARG A 115 -0.91 21.52 6.34
C ARG A 115 -1.07 20.24 7.13
N VAL A 116 -0.22 19.26 6.83
CA VAL A 116 -0.12 17.98 7.53
C VAL A 116 1.21 17.93 8.27
N TYR A 117 1.14 17.65 9.56
CA TYR A 117 2.28 17.46 10.45
C TYR A 117 2.63 15.98 10.48
N ILE A 118 3.90 15.68 10.24
CA ILE A 118 4.43 14.33 10.14
C ILE A 118 5.41 14.12 11.29
N THR A 119 5.14 13.10 12.09
CA THR A 119 6.04 12.64 13.14
C THR A 119 6.35 11.18 12.90
N GLY A 120 7.61 10.80 12.99
CA GLY A 120 8.05 9.42 12.83
C GLY A 120 9.03 9.05 13.92
N VAL A 121 8.94 7.81 14.40
CA VAL A 121 9.82 7.25 15.42
C VAL A 121 10.26 5.85 15.04
N THR A 122 11.38 5.41 15.60
CA THR A 122 11.83 4.01 15.57
C THR A 122 12.10 3.51 16.99
N ASN A 123 11.84 2.23 17.20
CA ASN A 123 12.19 1.51 18.42
C ASN A 123 12.87 0.17 18.09
N ALA A 124 13.69 0.12 17.04
CA ALA A 124 14.28 -1.13 16.57
C ALA A 124 15.81 -1.09 16.62
N LEU A 125 16.44 -2.26 16.80
CA LEU A 125 17.89 -2.40 16.65
C LEU A 125 18.33 -2.27 15.19
N TRP A 126 17.49 -2.71 14.24
CA TRP A 126 17.78 -2.66 12.81
C TRP A 126 17.44 -1.29 12.21
N ASN A 127 18.12 -0.96 11.10
CA ASN A 127 17.79 0.25 10.37
C ASN A 127 16.38 0.14 9.82
N GLN A 128 15.61 1.19 10.05
CA GLN A 128 14.28 1.38 9.53
C GLN A 128 14.30 2.42 8.42
N ARG A 129 13.47 2.20 7.40
CA ARG A 129 13.21 3.14 6.33
C ARG A 129 11.72 3.34 6.18
N VAL A 130 11.28 4.57 6.40
CA VAL A 130 9.89 4.97 6.26
C VAL A 130 9.80 5.89 5.05
N THR A 131 9.00 5.49 4.06
CA THR A 131 8.71 6.30 2.87
C THR A 131 7.24 6.68 2.87
N LEU A 132 6.95 7.98 2.80
CA LEU A 132 5.59 8.52 2.63
C LEU A 132 5.48 9.17 1.25
N THR A 133 4.56 8.68 0.44
CA THR A 133 4.24 9.23 -0.88
C THR A 133 2.85 9.81 -0.88
N VAL A 134 2.71 11.10 -1.16
CA VAL A 134 1.40 11.76 -1.30
C VAL A 134 1.07 11.94 -2.77
N ASN A 135 0.02 11.25 -3.23
CA ASN A 135 -0.44 11.34 -4.60
C ASN A 135 -1.23 12.61 -4.88
N GLY A 136 -1.47 12.91 -6.17
CA GLY A 136 -2.14 14.14 -6.59
C GLY A 136 -1.18 15.33 -6.79
N GLY A 137 0.13 15.06 -6.96
CA GLY A 137 1.18 16.08 -7.10
C GLY A 137 1.83 16.49 -5.78
N GLY A 138 1.60 15.73 -4.71
CA GLY A 138 2.19 15.95 -3.40
C GLY A 138 3.64 15.44 -3.28
N PRO A 139 4.30 15.70 -2.14
CA PRO A 139 5.68 15.29 -1.90
C PRO A 139 5.82 13.77 -1.68
N SER A 140 7.01 13.26 -2.00
CA SER A 140 7.50 11.96 -1.57
C SER A 140 8.65 12.20 -0.60
N MET A 141 8.57 11.63 0.60
CA MET A 141 9.57 11.78 1.66
C MET A 141 10.07 10.41 2.10
N GLN A 142 11.32 10.35 2.51
CA GLN A 142 11.94 9.15 3.04
C GLN A 142 12.79 9.51 4.26
N TRP A 143 12.65 8.71 5.31
CA TRP A 143 13.43 8.82 6.54
C TRP A 143 14.10 7.48 6.82
N VAL A 144 15.34 7.53 7.28
CA VAL A 144 16.13 6.34 7.63
C VAL A 144 16.77 6.55 8.99
N GLY A 145 16.70 5.55 9.86
CA GLY A 145 17.35 5.58 11.16
C GLY A 145 17.14 4.27 11.93
N ALA A 146 17.80 4.16 13.07
CA ALA A 146 17.72 3.01 13.96
C ALA A 146 17.80 3.46 15.42
N GLY A 147 17.43 2.57 16.33
CA GLY A 147 17.66 2.69 17.76
C GLY A 147 16.39 2.50 18.58
N GLU A 148 16.57 1.92 19.75
CA GLU A 148 15.51 1.77 20.76
C GLU A 148 15.26 3.07 21.53
N GLY A 149 14.12 3.11 22.22
CA GLY A 149 13.68 4.24 23.04
C GLY A 149 12.91 5.31 22.26
N ASN A 150 12.14 4.92 21.24
CA ASN A 150 11.33 5.83 20.39
C ASN A 150 12.17 6.97 19.78
N ARG A 151 13.31 6.63 19.17
CA ARG A 151 14.18 7.60 18.50
C ARG A 151 13.44 8.29 17.38
N GLU A 152 13.58 9.61 17.29
CA GLU A 152 12.94 10.38 16.22
C GLU A 152 13.52 10.01 14.85
N LEU A 153 12.64 9.70 13.90
CA LEU A 153 12.95 9.52 12.47
C LEU A 153 12.51 10.72 11.63
N ALA A 154 11.35 11.28 11.95
CA ALA A 154 10.73 12.34 11.16
C ALA A 154 10.07 13.39 12.05
N HIS A 155 10.26 14.65 11.69
CA HIS A 155 9.58 15.79 12.29
C HIS A 155 9.45 16.88 11.23
N GLN A 156 8.39 16.82 10.43
CA GLN A 156 8.24 17.66 9.25
C GLN A 156 6.79 18.10 9.04
N THR A 157 6.60 19.09 8.18
CA THR A 157 5.28 19.49 7.71
C THR A 157 5.24 19.46 6.19
N ILE A 158 4.12 19.03 5.64
CA ILE A 158 3.82 19.14 4.21
C ILE A 158 2.54 19.93 4.00
N ASP A 159 2.45 20.60 2.86
CA ASP A 159 1.19 21.17 2.39
C ASP A 159 0.64 20.26 1.29
N THR A 160 -0.61 19.82 1.43
CA THR A 160 -1.24 18.93 0.46
C THR A 160 -1.80 19.70 -0.73
N PRO A 161 -1.76 19.13 -1.95
CA PRO A 161 -2.31 19.80 -3.14
C PRO A 161 -3.80 20.14 -3.01
N PRO A 162 -4.28 21.19 -3.70
CA PRO A 162 -5.71 21.46 -3.82
C PRO A 162 -6.42 20.38 -4.67
N GLY A 163 -7.68 20.12 -4.34
CA GLY A 163 -8.49 19.13 -5.06
C GLY A 163 -9.76 18.71 -4.33
N PRO A 164 -10.63 17.90 -4.95
CA PRO A 164 -11.69 17.18 -4.25
C PRO A 164 -11.17 16.26 -3.13
N ALA A 165 -12.03 15.95 -2.18
CA ALA A 165 -11.77 14.94 -1.15
C ALA A 165 -11.43 13.58 -1.79
N GLY A 166 -10.46 12.88 -1.20
CA GLY A 166 -9.97 11.58 -1.71
C GLY A 166 -8.91 11.68 -2.82
N GLN A 167 -8.60 12.88 -3.34
CA GLN A 167 -7.54 13.03 -4.35
C GLN A 167 -6.13 12.81 -3.76
N ASN A 168 -5.90 13.28 -2.54
CA ASN A 168 -4.59 13.18 -1.88
C ASN A 168 -4.49 11.86 -1.13
N ASN A 169 -4.37 10.77 -1.87
CA ASN A 169 -4.12 9.45 -1.31
C ASN A 169 -2.64 9.32 -0.91
N ALA A 170 -2.38 9.04 0.35
CA ALA A 170 -1.05 8.79 0.89
C ALA A 170 -0.76 7.29 0.98
N ALA A 171 0.45 6.92 0.59
CA ALA A 171 1.01 5.58 0.74
C ALA A 171 2.22 5.63 1.67
N VAL A 172 2.28 4.70 2.62
CA VAL A 172 3.40 4.52 3.54
C VAL A 172 4.01 3.16 3.30
N ILE A 173 5.32 3.14 3.10
CA ILE A 173 6.14 1.93 3.01
C ILE A 173 7.09 1.97 4.20
N MET A 174 7.08 0.91 5.00
CA MET A 174 8.03 0.70 6.09
C MET A 174 8.86 -0.54 5.79
N GLU A 175 10.16 -0.36 5.75
CA GLU A 175 11.14 -1.41 5.47
C GLU A 175 12.19 -1.42 6.57
N HIS A 176 12.82 -2.56 6.78
CA HIS A 176 13.96 -2.69 7.66
C HIS A 176 15.15 -3.31 6.92
N ALA A 177 16.34 -3.11 7.49
CA ALA A 177 17.56 -3.77 7.07
C ALA A 177 18.45 -4.04 8.29
N ASN A 178 18.91 -5.28 8.41
CA ASN A 178 19.94 -5.63 9.40
C ASN A 178 21.14 -4.68 9.23
N ASN A 179 21.68 -4.19 10.34
CA ASN A 179 22.83 -3.30 10.33
C ASN A 179 24.00 -3.93 9.57
N GLY A 180 24.24 -3.46 8.34
CA GLY A 180 25.33 -3.90 7.46
C GLY A 180 24.94 -4.76 6.25
N SER A 181 23.68 -5.22 6.12
CA SER A 181 23.29 -6.04 4.95
C SER A 181 23.00 -5.20 3.70
N GLY A 182 22.53 -3.96 3.86
CA GLY A 182 22.14 -3.05 2.78
C GLY A 182 20.88 -3.47 1.99
N ALA A 183 20.36 -4.67 2.23
CA ALA A 183 19.14 -5.18 1.61
C ALA A 183 17.93 -4.79 2.46
N TRP A 184 17.07 -3.94 1.90
CA TRP A 184 15.82 -3.52 2.52
C TRP A 184 14.74 -4.57 2.25
N VAL A 185 14.06 -4.97 3.30
CA VAL A 185 12.92 -5.88 3.26
C VAL A 185 11.71 -5.21 3.90
N MET A 186 10.52 -5.53 3.42
CA MET A 186 9.28 -4.97 3.97
C MET A 186 9.11 -5.42 5.43
N SER A 187 8.85 -4.45 6.31
CA SER A 187 8.34 -4.74 7.65
C SER A 187 6.86 -5.14 7.54
N ASN A 188 6.40 -5.97 8.47
CA ASN A 188 4.99 -6.27 8.61
C ASN A 188 4.29 -5.05 9.22
N MET A 189 3.19 -4.57 8.65
CA MET A 189 2.61 -3.28 9.02
C MET A 189 1.23 -3.46 9.64
N SER A 190 0.98 -2.77 10.76
CA SER A 190 -0.32 -2.78 11.45
C SER A 190 -1.07 -1.47 11.23
N GLY A 191 -2.41 -1.61 11.23
CA GLY A 191 -3.43 -0.72 10.66
C GLY A 191 -3.20 0.78 10.78
N VAL A 192 -3.72 1.54 9.79
CA VAL A 192 -3.85 2.99 9.94
C VAL A 192 -4.81 3.29 11.08
N GLY A 193 -4.30 3.65 12.25
CA GLY A 193 -5.11 4.21 13.31
C GLY A 193 -5.76 5.50 12.82
N LYS A 194 -7.08 5.50 12.67
CA LYS A 194 -7.85 6.68 12.26
C LYS A 194 -8.44 7.32 13.51
N TYR A 195 -7.88 8.45 13.91
CA TYR A 195 -8.36 9.20 15.06
C TYR A 195 -8.87 10.55 14.61
N GLY A 196 -9.99 10.98 15.16
CA GLY A 196 -10.59 12.28 14.90
C GLY A 196 -11.27 12.80 16.15
N LEU A 197 -10.98 14.04 16.52
CA LEU A 197 -11.68 14.74 17.61
C LEU A 197 -11.91 16.18 17.20
N LEU A 198 -13.18 16.55 17.03
CA LEU A 198 -13.61 17.86 16.54
C LEU A 198 -12.99 18.17 15.17
N GLY A 199 -11.97 19.03 15.13
CA GLY A 199 -11.20 19.37 13.94
C GLY A 199 -9.89 18.63 13.78
N TYR A 200 -9.37 18.02 14.85
CA TYR A 200 -8.11 17.28 14.80
C TYR A 200 -8.31 15.93 14.13
N ASN A 201 -7.38 15.56 13.27
CA ASN A 201 -7.35 14.29 12.57
C ASN A 201 -5.94 13.70 12.63
N MET A 202 -5.86 12.39 12.80
CA MET A 202 -4.62 11.64 12.74
C MET A 202 -4.78 10.34 11.95
N ARG A 203 -3.71 10.00 11.24
CA ARG A 203 -3.46 8.71 10.61
C ARG A 203 -2.13 8.20 11.13
N MET A 204 -2.13 7.03 11.75
CA MET A 204 -0.93 6.44 12.32
C MET A 204 -0.68 5.07 11.72
N VAL A 205 0.54 4.81 11.26
CA VAL A 205 0.98 3.52 10.74
C VAL A 205 2.13 3.04 11.59
N VAL A 206 2.16 1.75 11.91
CA VAL A 206 3.25 1.14 12.68
C VAL A 206 3.73 -0.15 12.02
N SER A 207 4.95 -0.59 12.33
CA SER A 207 5.53 -1.79 11.74
C SER A 207 6.28 -2.68 12.73
N GLU A 208 6.46 -3.93 12.29
CA GLU A 208 7.17 -5.03 12.92
C GLU A 208 8.21 -5.59 11.92
N ASP A 209 9.47 -5.71 12.32
CA ASP A 209 10.57 -6.22 11.52
C ASP A 209 10.76 -7.75 11.61
N GLY A 210 10.02 -8.40 12.52
CA GLY A 210 9.91 -9.85 12.65
C GLY A 210 10.62 -10.42 13.87
N ALA A 211 11.16 -9.58 14.76
CA ALA A 211 11.88 -9.99 15.96
C ALA A 211 10.95 -10.44 17.10
N ASP A 212 9.92 -9.65 17.45
CA ASP A 212 9.16 -9.87 18.69
C ASP A 212 7.65 -9.58 18.63
N GLN A 213 7.12 -9.12 17.49
CA GLN A 213 5.69 -8.94 17.24
C GLN A 213 5.03 -7.84 18.07
N ASP A 214 5.78 -6.83 18.52
CA ASP A 214 5.26 -5.71 19.28
C ASP A 214 4.76 -4.55 18.39
N TYR A 215 5.08 -4.58 17.10
CA TYR A 215 4.69 -3.58 16.09
C TYR A 215 5.07 -2.14 16.48
N ASN A 216 6.22 -1.93 17.10
CA ASN A 216 6.72 -0.58 17.40
C ASN A 216 8.08 -0.24 16.76
N ASP A 217 8.65 -1.13 15.95
CA ASP A 217 9.96 -0.93 15.31
C ASP A 217 10.05 0.39 14.55
N SER A 218 8.96 0.74 13.86
CA SER A 218 8.74 2.07 13.31
C SER A 218 7.30 2.52 13.52
N GLY A 219 7.12 3.82 13.73
CA GLY A 219 5.83 4.48 13.74
C GLY A 219 5.87 5.75 12.90
N LEU A 220 4.78 6.03 12.18
CA LEU A 220 4.56 7.28 11.45
C LEU A 220 3.16 7.80 11.72
N ALA A 221 3.06 9.05 12.17
CA ALA A 221 1.80 9.75 12.38
C ALA A 221 1.72 10.96 11.44
N CYS A 222 0.61 11.05 10.70
CA CYS A 222 0.21 12.22 9.92
C CYS A 222 -0.98 12.88 10.62
N GLN A 223 -0.83 14.16 10.97
CA GLN A 223 -1.77 14.90 11.80
C GLN A 223 -2.19 16.21 11.12
N TRP A 224 -3.46 16.60 11.22
CA TRP A 224 -3.94 17.86 10.67
C TRP A 224 -5.19 18.37 11.41
N TRP A 225 -5.52 19.63 11.18
CA TRP A 225 -6.71 20.28 11.71
C TRP A 225 -7.59 20.77 10.56
N MET A 226 -8.89 20.48 10.62
CA MET A 226 -9.91 20.89 9.64
C MET A 226 -10.63 22.20 10.04
N LEU A 227 -10.31 22.74 11.22
CA LEU A 227 -10.87 23.99 11.69
C LEU A 227 -9.96 25.15 11.26
N PRO A 228 -10.53 26.25 10.75
CA PRO A 228 -9.78 27.45 10.36
C PRO A 228 -9.14 28.16 11.56
#